data_AF-S0EW34-F1
#
_entry.id   AF-S0EW34-F1
#
_cell.length_a   1.000
_cell.length_b   1.000
_cell.length_c   1.000
_cell.angle_alpha   90.00
_cell.angle_beta   90.00
_cell.angle_gamma   90.00
#
_symmetry.space_group_name_H-M   'P 1'
#
loop_
_entity.id
_entity.type
_entity.pdbx_description
1 polymer ?
#
loop_
_entity_poly.entity_id
_entity_poly.type
_entity_poly.pdbx_seq_one_letter_code
_entity_poly.pdbx_strand_id
1 'polypeptide(L)'
;MRWKPRRKLSICTVYWLFGLMGLFLGASRCGWAKDIVESLFHEEIAHAAEAMEWHGEPLSRDTLYALAATGISWEPFWGRAHLFWMGWARCDRKDLLDKKNKQVGQRFAEIEASYASQDWGHVVDLATRDFSFRAITCNPDLKLAVGESFLQLDRPERAFPVLASAYQAERMGRGGDAILEETDWKIRRGAFEAARAAHLTKEAVVFGLSLLFQPSAENSQVDHEVLTYLEQQGVSIERVALGILQAPARLTGLPAYSYVAADLLAMRPRPELLPVFMAMSQSGDVYLRARALIGLAALAYQPNSNMQENPFGEALPFTPTVTGLSADQRAQIEDMALRAIHDGNYRLRAAGVLALGLIGGEENRASIVKLERDPACYVIPTGVRGLEQLRFPVREAVALALKRWGVTFDPGDGTYSGRALVEARRRTRDVTHDFGGINRSMVSALLVFPFDTPLPLSPVRF
;
A
#
# COMPACT_ATOMS: atom_id res chain seq x y z
N MET A 1 -41.84 47.33 17.84
CA MET A 1 -40.54 47.38 17.13
C MET A 1 -39.98 45.96 17.03
N ARG A 2 -39.47 45.52 15.86
CA ARG A 2 -38.86 44.18 15.69
C ARG A 2 -37.35 44.30 15.60
N TRP A 3 -36.62 43.68 16.52
CA TRP A 3 -35.16 43.53 16.44
C TRP A 3 -34.80 42.35 15.51
N LYS A 4 -33.90 42.58 14.54
CA LYS A 4 -33.30 41.52 13.71
C LYS A 4 -31.95 41.10 14.33
N PRO A 5 -31.63 39.81 14.46
CA PRO A 5 -30.28 39.38 14.82
C PRO A 5 -29.32 39.57 13.63
N ARG A 6 -28.12 40.11 13.89
CA ARG A 6 -27.02 40.14 12.91
C ARG A 6 -26.53 38.71 12.66
N ARG A 7 -26.54 38.25 11.40
CA ARG A 7 -25.85 37.01 11.01
C ARG A 7 -24.34 37.21 11.18
N LYS A 8 -23.69 36.34 11.96
CA LYS A 8 -22.23 36.17 11.89
C LYS A 8 -21.91 35.48 10.56
N LEU A 9 -21.02 36.05 9.74
CA LEU A 9 -20.40 35.27 8.66
C LEU A 9 -19.49 34.22 9.31
N SER A 10 -19.57 32.97 8.86
CA SER A 10 -18.63 31.92 9.28
C SER A 10 -17.29 32.09 8.56
N ILE A 11 -16.20 31.91 9.30
CA ILE A 11 -14.82 32.07 8.83
C ILE A 11 -14.35 30.86 7.97
N CYS A 12 -15.25 29.94 7.64
CA CYS A 12 -14.91 28.65 7.02
C CYS A 12 -14.73 28.68 5.48
N THR A 13 -14.89 29.82 4.81
CA THR A 13 -15.02 29.87 3.34
C THR A 13 -13.84 30.52 2.59
N VAL A 14 -12.72 30.81 3.27
CA VAL A 14 -11.58 31.56 2.67
C VAL A 14 -10.30 30.72 2.47
N TYR A 15 -10.16 29.57 3.14
CA TYR A 15 -8.95 28.74 3.05
C TYR A 15 -8.88 27.79 1.84
N TRP A 16 -9.94 27.67 1.04
CA TRP A 16 -9.96 26.77 -0.13
C TRP A 16 -9.43 27.37 -1.44
N LEU A 17 -9.19 28.68 -1.51
CA LEU A 17 -8.86 29.38 -2.77
C LEU A 17 -7.37 29.56 -3.06
N PHE A 18 -6.47 29.31 -2.09
CA PHE A 18 -5.01 29.39 -2.31
C PHE A 18 -4.30 28.04 -2.36
N GLY A 19 -4.96 26.94 -1.94
CA GLY A 19 -4.38 25.59 -2.00
C GLY A 19 -4.33 24.98 -3.41
N LEU A 20 -5.25 25.38 -4.31
CA LEU A 20 -5.37 24.75 -5.63
C LEU A 20 -4.40 25.34 -6.68
N MET A 21 -4.25 26.67 -6.78
CA MET A 21 -3.43 27.27 -7.85
C MET A 21 -1.93 26.97 -7.73
N GLY A 22 -1.42 26.66 -6.54
CA GLY A 22 -0.01 26.28 -6.35
C GLY A 22 0.36 24.93 -6.97
N LEU A 23 -0.60 24.00 -7.08
CA LEU A 23 -0.37 22.66 -7.63
C LEU A 23 -0.44 22.61 -9.17
N PHE A 24 -1.17 23.53 -9.81
CA PHE A 24 -1.35 23.53 -11.27
C PHE A 24 -0.23 24.22 -12.08
N LEU A 25 0.69 24.95 -11.44
CA LEU A 25 1.75 25.71 -12.14
C LEU A 25 3.17 25.12 -11.98
N GLY A 26 3.35 24.06 -11.18
CA GLY A 26 4.64 23.38 -11.00
C GLY A 26 4.89 22.19 -11.92
N ALA A 27 3.84 21.52 -12.40
CA ALA A 27 3.95 20.23 -13.11
C ALA A 27 4.53 20.31 -14.54
N SER A 28 4.60 21.51 -15.14
CA SER A 28 4.80 21.68 -16.59
C SER A 28 6.26 21.76 -17.07
N ARG A 29 7.25 21.49 -16.21
CA ARG A 29 8.69 21.60 -16.55
C ARG A 29 9.53 20.37 -16.27
N CYS A 30 8.87 19.25 -16.03
CA CYS A 30 9.52 17.98 -15.84
C CYS A 30 9.53 17.25 -17.19
N GLY A 31 10.72 17.14 -17.81
CA GLY A 31 10.90 16.46 -19.10
C GLY A 31 11.00 14.96 -18.93
N TRP A 32 9.90 14.30 -18.54
CA TRP A 32 9.85 12.85 -18.45
C TRP A 32 9.98 12.26 -19.86
N ALA A 33 10.72 11.16 -19.99
CA ALA A 33 10.76 10.41 -21.24
C ALA A 33 9.32 10.09 -21.68
N LYS A 34 9.05 10.19 -22.98
CA LYS A 34 7.72 9.97 -23.57
C LYS A 34 7.18 8.63 -23.06
N ASP A 35 6.24 8.69 -22.12
CA ASP A 35 5.81 7.56 -21.30
C ASP A 35 5.34 6.42 -22.22
N ILE A 36 6.17 5.38 -22.37
CA ILE A 36 5.85 4.22 -23.23
C ILE A 36 4.53 3.61 -22.78
N VAL A 37 4.27 3.67 -21.48
CA VAL A 37 3.07 3.22 -20.81
C VAL A 37 1.86 4.13 -21.10
N GLU A 38 2.00 5.46 -21.19
CA GLU A 38 0.87 6.31 -21.65
C GLU A 38 0.49 6.02 -23.10
N SER A 39 1.45 5.59 -23.94
CA SER A 39 1.14 5.12 -25.29
C SER A 39 0.50 3.73 -25.30
N LEU A 40 0.91 2.83 -24.40
CA LEU A 40 0.40 1.47 -24.28
C LEU A 40 -1.04 1.42 -23.71
N PHE A 41 -1.38 2.36 -22.83
CA PHE A 41 -2.67 2.51 -22.18
C PHE A 41 -3.49 3.70 -22.72
N HIS A 42 -3.18 4.20 -23.92
CA HIS A 42 -3.75 5.45 -24.43
C HIS A 42 -5.29 5.44 -24.50
N GLU A 43 -5.87 4.35 -25.00
CA GLU A 43 -7.32 4.18 -25.12
C GLU A 43 -7.98 4.11 -23.74
N GLU A 44 -7.40 3.36 -22.79
CA GLU A 44 -7.98 3.24 -21.46
C GLU A 44 -7.84 4.51 -20.63
N ILE A 45 -6.77 5.29 -20.81
CA ILE A 45 -6.65 6.62 -20.19
C ILE A 45 -7.71 7.57 -20.74
N ALA A 46 -8.00 7.50 -22.04
CA ALA A 46 -9.03 8.33 -22.68
C ALA A 46 -10.45 7.98 -22.21
N HIS A 47 -10.75 6.68 -22.06
CA HIS A 47 -12.08 6.19 -21.68
C HIS A 47 -12.27 5.91 -20.18
N ALA A 48 -11.24 6.07 -19.34
CA ALA A 48 -11.29 5.65 -17.93
C ALA A 48 -12.45 6.24 -17.12
N ALA A 49 -12.77 7.52 -17.34
CA ALA A 49 -13.87 8.19 -16.65
C ALA A 49 -15.25 7.71 -17.16
N GLU A 50 -15.37 7.41 -18.45
CA GLU A 50 -16.60 6.91 -19.07
C GLU A 50 -16.91 5.48 -18.60
N ALA A 51 -15.92 4.59 -18.66
CA ALA A 51 -16.05 3.19 -18.25
C ALA A 51 -16.29 3.00 -16.73
N MET A 52 -16.03 4.04 -15.92
CA MET A 52 -16.38 4.08 -14.49
C MET A 52 -17.70 4.80 -14.18
N GLU A 53 -18.48 5.20 -15.19
CA GLU A 53 -19.69 6.03 -15.05
C GLU A 53 -19.44 7.31 -14.20
N TRP A 54 -18.26 7.93 -14.35
CA TRP A 54 -17.84 9.02 -13.49
C TRP A 54 -18.56 10.33 -13.80
N HIS A 55 -19.48 10.71 -12.91
CA HIS A 55 -20.24 11.97 -12.98
C HIS A 55 -19.70 13.08 -12.04
N GLY A 56 -18.41 13.02 -11.71
CA GLY A 56 -17.77 13.98 -10.80
C GLY A 56 -17.04 15.12 -11.50
N GLU A 57 -16.15 15.78 -10.76
CA GLU A 57 -15.23 16.77 -11.32
C GLU A 57 -14.21 16.09 -12.24
N PRO A 58 -13.64 16.78 -13.25
CA PRO A 58 -12.62 16.20 -14.13
C PRO A 58 -11.46 15.59 -13.34
N LEU A 59 -11.15 14.31 -13.62
CA LEU A 59 -10.03 13.61 -13.00
C LEU A 59 -8.70 14.14 -13.56
N SER A 60 -7.65 14.15 -12.74
CA SER A 60 -6.32 14.54 -13.21
C SER A 60 -5.77 13.49 -14.19
N ARG A 61 -4.82 13.90 -15.05
CA ARG A 61 -4.14 12.97 -15.97
C ARG A 61 -3.45 11.82 -15.22
N ASP A 62 -2.88 12.10 -14.05
CA ASP A 62 -2.25 11.08 -13.22
C ASP A 62 -3.29 10.15 -12.57
N THR A 63 -4.47 10.65 -12.18
CA THR A 63 -5.58 9.78 -11.73
C THR A 63 -6.10 8.89 -12.87
N LEU A 64 -6.25 9.41 -14.10
CA LEU A 64 -6.64 8.61 -15.27
C LEU A 64 -5.56 7.58 -15.65
N TYR A 65 -4.28 7.96 -15.57
CA TYR A 65 -3.14 7.05 -15.73
C TYR A 65 -3.14 5.96 -14.66
N ALA A 66 -3.35 6.31 -13.40
CA ALA A 66 -3.45 5.34 -12.31
C ALA A 66 -4.65 4.41 -12.51
N LEU A 67 -5.82 4.91 -12.92
CA LEU A 67 -6.98 4.07 -13.25
C LEU A 67 -6.68 3.03 -14.34
N ALA A 68 -6.03 3.45 -15.43
CA ALA A 68 -5.68 2.56 -16.53
C ALA A 68 -4.56 1.57 -16.15
N ALA A 69 -3.47 2.06 -15.53
CA ALA A 69 -2.31 1.25 -15.17
C ALA A 69 -2.57 0.27 -14.01
N THR A 70 -3.44 0.63 -13.05
CA THR A 70 -3.93 -0.30 -12.01
C THR A 70 -5.13 -1.13 -12.48
N GLY A 71 -5.53 -1.02 -13.74
CA GLY A 71 -6.60 -1.82 -14.35
C GLY A 71 -8.01 -1.60 -13.79
N ILE A 72 -8.28 -0.47 -13.10
CA ILE A 72 -9.55 -0.24 -12.40
C ILE A 72 -10.69 0.22 -13.33
N SER A 73 -10.36 0.83 -14.49
CA SER A 73 -11.36 1.45 -15.39
C SER A 73 -11.63 0.73 -16.71
N TRP A 74 -10.65 0.03 -17.27
CA TRP A 74 -10.79 -1.28 -17.92
C TRP A 74 -12.15 -2.00 -17.62
N GLU A 75 -13.01 -2.51 -18.58
CA GLU A 75 -14.31 -3.30 -18.44
C GLU A 75 -14.32 -4.75 -19.09
N PRO A 76 -14.91 -5.86 -18.52
CA PRO A 76 -14.66 -7.25 -18.96
C PRO A 76 -15.83 -7.93 -19.69
N PHE A 77 -15.64 -8.28 -20.96
CA PHE A 77 -16.64 -9.01 -21.73
C PHE A 77 -16.09 -10.26 -22.41
N TRP A 78 -16.82 -11.38 -22.31
CA TRP A 78 -16.48 -12.61 -23.03
C TRP A 78 -16.55 -12.40 -24.55
N GLY A 79 -15.40 -12.47 -25.23
CA GLY A 79 -15.34 -12.59 -26.69
C GLY A 79 -15.36 -11.30 -27.50
N ARG A 80 -14.87 -10.17 -26.95
CA ARG A 80 -14.50 -8.98 -27.75
C ARG A 80 -13.09 -8.48 -27.40
N ALA A 81 -12.54 -7.65 -28.27
CA ALA A 81 -11.12 -7.28 -28.26
C ALA A 81 -10.73 -6.40 -27.06
N HIS A 82 -9.65 -6.80 -26.39
CA HIS A 82 -8.67 -6.00 -25.64
C HIS A 82 -9.11 -4.67 -25.01
N LEU A 83 -10.14 -4.72 -24.19
CA LEU A 83 -10.24 -3.88 -22.99
C LEU A 83 -10.46 -4.87 -21.84
N PHE A 84 -9.51 -4.95 -20.92
CA PHE A 84 -9.57 -5.82 -19.72
C PHE A 84 -10.45 -5.17 -18.63
N TRP A 85 -10.69 -5.76 -17.43
CA TRP A 85 -11.20 -5.14 -16.16
C TRP A 85 -10.50 -5.83 -15.00
N MET A 86 -9.64 -5.11 -14.28
CA MET A 86 -9.41 -5.39 -12.86
C MET A 86 -10.45 -4.63 -12.05
N GLY A 87 -11.71 -4.96 -12.27
CA GLY A 87 -12.66 -4.78 -11.20
C GLY A 87 -12.15 -5.53 -9.99
N TRP A 88 -11.91 -4.74 -8.95
CA TRP A 88 -12.86 -4.69 -7.84
C TRP A 88 -14.28 -5.12 -8.27
N ALA A 89 -14.46 -6.41 -8.55
CA ALA A 89 -15.72 -7.06 -8.42
C ALA A 89 -16.10 -6.86 -6.97
N ARG A 90 -16.93 -5.84 -6.72
CA ARG A 90 -17.58 -5.68 -5.44
C ARG A 90 -18.47 -6.91 -5.31
N CYS A 91 -17.95 -7.90 -4.60
CA CYS A 91 -18.55 -9.22 -4.48
C CYS A 91 -19.75 -9.08 -3.57
N ASP A 92 -20.85 -8.56 -4.14
CA ASP A 92 -22.11 -8.46 -3.47
C ASP A 92 -22.47 -9.82 -2.89
N ARG A 93 -23.16 -9.85 -1.76
CA ARG A 93 -23.56 -11.10 -1.10
C ARG A 93 -24.36 -12.07 -1.99
N LYS A 94 -24.92 -11.58 -3.11
CA LYS A 94 -25.62 -12.35 -4.15
C LYS A 94 -24.68 -13.10 -5.11
N ASP A 95 -23.46 -12.59 -5.30
CA ASP A 95 -22.42 -13.11 -6.18
C ASP A 95 -21.53 -14.14 -5.45
N LEU A 96 -21.61 -14.18 -4.10
CA LEU A 96 -21.02 -15.23 -3.27
C LEU A 96 -21.82 -16.53 -3.39
N LEU A 97 -21.14 -17.61 -3.82
CA LEU A 97 -21.72 -18.94 -3.94
C LEU A 97 -22.02 -19.56 -2.56
N ASP A 98 -23.30 -19.78 -2.25
CA ASP A 98 -23.68 -20.58 -1.09
C ASP A 98 -23.38 -22.07 -1.35
N LYS A 99 -22.21 -22.53 -0.90
CA LYS A 99 -21.80 -23.94 -0.97
C LYS A 99 -22.77 -24.90 -0.23
N LYS A 100 -23.72 -24.41 0.57
CA LYS A 100 -24.80 -25.23 1.17
C LYS A 100 -25.93 -25.54 0.20
N ASN A 101 -26.05 -24.80 -0.91
CA ASN A 101 -26.92 -25.21 -2.01
C ASN A 101 -26.32 -26.47 -2.64
N LYS A 102 -27.03 -27.59 -2.51
CA LYS A 102 -26.57 -28.92 -2.96
C LYS A 102 -26.14 -28.94 -4.44
N GLN A 103 -26.83 -28.20 -5.31
CA GLN A 103 -26.51 -28.17 -6.74
C GLN A 103 -25.23 -27.36 -7.03
N VAL A 104 -25.02 -26.27 -6.29
CA VAL A 104 -23.79 -25.47 -6.35
C VAL A 104 -22.61 -26.28 -5.83
N GLY A 105 -22.74 -26.91 -4.66
CA GLY A 105 -21.70 -27.73 -4.06
C GLY A 105 -21.30 -28.95 -4.91
N GLN A 106 -22.25 -29.58 -5.62
CA GLN A 106 -21.95 -30.68 -6.55
C GLN A 106 -21.10 -30.22 -7.74
N ARG A 107 -21.51 -29.13 -8.42
CA ARG A 107 -20.75 -28.54 -9.53
C ARG A 107 -19.35 -28.07 -9.11
N PHE A 108 -19.24 -27.56 -7.88
CA PHE A 108 -17.98 -27.14 -7.29
C PHE A 108 -17.01 -28.31 -7.14
N ALA A 109 -17.48 -29.41 -6.53
CA ALA A 109 -16.68 -30.62 -6.33
C ALA A 109 -16.30 -31.30 -7.67
N GLU A 110 -17.15 -31.19 -8.69
CA GLU A 110 -16.85 -31.67 -10.05
C GLU A 110 -15.70 -30.87 -10.68
N ILE A 111 -15.73 -29.53 -10.58
CA ILE A 111 -14.64 -28.65 -11.02
C ILE A 111 -13.35 -28.92 -10.23
N GLU A 112 -13.42 -29.04 -8.90
CA GLU A 112 -12.25 -29.37 -8.07
C GLU A 112 -11.64 -30.73 -8.45
N ALA A 113 -12.47 -31.74 -8.76
CA ALA A 113 -12.00 -33.05 -9.20
C ALA A 113 -11.34 -33.00 -10.58
N SER A 114 -11.93 -32.31 -11.56
CA SER A 114 -11.33 -32.11 -12.89
C SER A 114 -10.03 -31.32 -12.83
N TYR A 115 -9.96 -30.31 -11.95
CA TYR A 115 -8.75 -29.52 -11.71
C TYR A 115 -7.64 -30.37 -11.10
N ALA A 116 -7.95 -31.17 -10.07
CA ALA A 116 -7.01 -32.11 -9.47
C ALA A 116 -6.54 -33.20 -10.45
N SER A 117 -7.38 -33.59 -11.42
CA SER A 117 -7.01 -34.53 -12.50
C SER A 117 -6.35 -33.87 -13.72
N GLN A 118 -6.07 -32.57 -13.68
CA GLN A 118 -5.46 -31.78 -14.77
C GLN A 118 -6.28 -31.72 -16.07
N ASP A 119 -7.60 -31.90 -16.00
CA ASP A 119 -8.51 -31.71 -17.14
C ASP A 119 -8.93 -30.24 -17.27
N TRP A 120 -7.97 -29.42 -17.68
CA TRP A 120 -8.11 -27.96 -17.80
C TRP A 120 -9.25 -27.53 -18.74
N GLY A 121 -9.47 -28.31 -19.81
CA GLY A 121 -10.58 -28.07 -20.75
C GLY A 121 -11.92 -28.23 -20.07
N HIS A 122 -12.11 -29.33 -19.35
CA HIS A 122 -13.35 -29.60 -18.64
C HIS A 122 -13.61 -28.62 -17.49
N VAL A 123 -12.57 -28.19 -16.76
CA VAL A 123 -12.69 -27.14 -15.73
C VAL A 123 -13.27 -25.84 -16.32
N VAL A 124 -12.73 -25.38 -17.44
CA VAL A 124 -13.20 -24.16 -18.11
C VAL A 124 -14.62 -24.32 -18.64
N ASP A 125 -14.93 -25.44 -19.29
CA ASP A 125 -16.25 -25.69 -19.88
C ASP A 125 -17.34 -25.82 -18.80
N LEU A 126 -17.07 -26.53 -17.70
CA LEU A 126 -17.98 -26.60 -16.55
C LEU A 126 -18.20 -25.22 -15.94
N ALA A 127 -17.12 -24.50 -15.61
CA ALA A 127 -17.20 -23.25 -14.89
C ALA A 127 -17.93 -22.16 -15.69
N THR A 128 -17.58 -21.99 -16.96
CA THR A 128 -18.17 -20.95 -17.83
C THR A 128 -19.61 -21.25 -18.26
N ARG A 129 -20.01 -22.53 -18.26
CA ARG A 129 -21.41 -22.94 -18.45
C ARG A 129 -22.27 -22.69 -17.22
N ASP A 130 -21.75 -23.01 -16.03
CA ASP A 130 -22.56 -23.14 -14.82
C ASP A 130 -22.49 -21.96 -13.86
N PHE A 131 -21.50 -21.07 -14.02
CA PHE A 131 -21.28 -19.89 -13.19
C PHE A 131 -21.11 -18.62 -14.03
N SER A 132 -21.59 -17.48 -13.51
CA SER A 132 -21.31 -16.18 -14.11
C SER A 132 -19.83 -15.81 -13.91
N PHE A 133 -19.29 -14.95 -14.78
CA PHE A 133 -17.92 -14.43 -14.62
C PHE A 133 -17.67 -13.83 -13.23
N ARG A 134 -18.66 -13.12 -12.67
CA ARG A 134 -18.61 -12.59 -11.29
C ARG A 134 -18.58 -13.69 -10.23
N ALA A 135 -19.37 -14.75 -10.38
CA ALA A 135 -19.36 -15.86 -9.44
C ALA A 135 -18.04 -16.66 -9.45
N ILE A 136 -17.36 -16.74 -10.61
CA ILE A 136 -16.00 -17.31 -10.73
C ILE A 136 -14.99 -16.40 -10.04
N THR A 137 -14.96 -15.11 -10.40
CA THR A 137 -13.97 -14.13 -9.88
C THR A 137 -14.14 -13.82 -8.38
N CYS A 138 -15.37 -13.86 -7.86
CA CYS A 138 -15.67 -13.69 -6.43
C CYS A 138 -15.50 -14.95 -5.58
N ASN A 139 -15.09 -16.08 -6.17
CA ASN A 139 -14.84 -17.32 -5.45
C ASN A 139 -13.37 -17.74 -5.61
N PRO A 140 -12.54 -17.68 -4.55
CA PRO A 140 -11.10 -17.95 -4.65
C PRO A 140 -10.74 -19.30 -5.29
N ASP A 141 -11.45 -20.38 -4.94
CA ASP A 141 -11.12 -21.72 -5.46
C ASP A 141 -11.50 -21.86 -6.95
N LEU A 142 -12.64 -21.30 -7.39
CA LEU A 142 -12.99 -21.23 -8.82
C LEU A 142 -12.07 -20.29 -9.59
N LYS A 143 -11.72 -19.13 -9.01
CA LYS A 143 -10.82 -18.16 -9.60
C LYS A 143 -9.46 -18.79 -9.91
N LEU A 144 -8.90 -19.52 -8.93
CA LEU A 144 -7.69 -20.32 -9.07
C LEU A 144 -7.87 -21.37 -10.17
N ALA A 145 -8.86 -22.25 -10.03
CA ALA A 145 -9.04 -23.41 -10.90
C ALA A 145 -9.25 -23.01 -12.37
N VAL A 146 -10.12 -22.04 -12.64
CA VAL A 146 -10.44 -21.56 -13.99
C VAL A 146 -9.30 -20.73 -14.57
N GLY A 147 -8.71 -19.85 -13.77
CA GLY A 147 -7.63 -18.97 -14.22
C GLY A 147 -6.36 -19.76 -14.56
N GLU A 148 -5.92 -20.68 -13.70
CA GLU A 148 -4.79 -21.56 -14.02
C GLU A 148 -5.11 -22.49 -15.19
N SER A 149 -6.34 -23.03 -15.29
CA SER A 149 -6.73 -23.86 -16.44
C SER A 149 -6.62 -23.09 -17.77
N PHE A 150 -6.95 -21.80 -17.82
CA PHE A 150 -6.72 -20.98 -19.02
C PHE A 150 -5.22 -20.78 -19.32
N LEU A 151 -4.36 -20.64 -18.30
CA LEU A 151 -2.91 -20.58 -18.51
C LEU A 151 -2.36 -21.91 -19.06
N GLN A 152 -2.77 -23.04 -18.51
CA GLN A 152 -2.35 -24.37 -18.96
C GLN A 152 -2.87 -24.73 -20.36
N LEU A 153 -3.95 -24.08 -20.82
CA LEU A 153 -4.49 -24.20 -22.17
C LEU A 153 -3.86 -23.22 -23.19
N ASP A 154 -2.80 -22.49 -22.79
CA ASP A 154 -2.15 -21.44 -23.59
C ASP A 154 -3.13 -20.35 -24.07
N ARG A 155 -4.01 -19.91 -23.16
CA ARG A 155 -4.99 -18.83 -23.36
C ARG A 155 -4.86 -17.72 -22.30
N PRO A 156 -3.66 -17.11 -22.17
CA PRO A 156 -3.39 -16.09 -21.16
C PRO A 156 -4.38 -14.91 -21.23
N GLU A 157 -4.82 -14.52 -22.42
CA GLU A 157 -5.79 -13.44 -22.64
C GLU A 157 -7.16 -13.70 -21.98
N ARG A 158 -7.51 -14.98 -21.75
CA ARG A 158 -8.72 -15.39 -21.01
C ARG A 158 -8.46 -15.67 -19.54
N ALA A 159 -7.26 -16.12 -19.20
CA ALA A 159 -6.83 -16.30 -17.82
C ALA A 159 -6.84 -14.97 -17.06
N PHE A 160 -6.33 -13.91 -17.70
CA PHE A 160 -6.06 -12.65 -17.00
C PHE A 160 -7.30 -11.95 -16.45
N PRO A 161 -8.42 -11.76 -17.18
CA PRO A 161 -9.65 -11.23 -16.57
C PRO A 161 -10.10 -12.01 -15.32
N VAL A 162 -9.90 -13.33 -15.29
CA VAL A 162 -10.24 -14.17 -14.13
C VAL A 162 -9.24 -13.96 -12.98
N LEU A 163 -7.94 -14.04 -13.25
CA LEU A 163 -6.88 -13.98 -12.23
C LEU A 163 -6.71 -12.56 -11.65
N ALA A 164 -7.05 -11.52 -12.40
CA ALA A 164 -6.78 -10.12 -12.07
C ALA A 164 -7.84 -9.46 -11.16
N SER A 165 -9.05 -10.03 -11.08
CA SER A 165 -10.12 -9.48 -10.24
C SER A 165 -9.74 -9.46 -8.75
N ALA A 166 -9.68 -8.28 -8.12
CA ALA A 166 -9.27 -8.17 -6.72
C ALA A 166 -10.35 -8.76 -5.78
N TYR A 167 -9.96 -9.70 -4.90
CA TYR A 167 -10.89 -10.26 -3.92
C TYR A 167 -11.15 -9.28 -2.78
N GLN A 168 -12.29 -8.58 -2.80
CA GLN A 168 -12.69 -7.72 -1.70
C GLN A 168 -13.58 -8.49 -0.71
N ALA A 169 -12.95 -9.07 0.32
CA ALA A 169 -13.66 -9.67 1.44
C ALA A 169 -14.45 -8.61 2.22
N GLU A 170 -15.76 -8.47 1.95
CA GLU A 170 -16.66 -7.77 2.88
C GLU A 170 -16.84 -8.58 4.17
N ARG A 171 -15.83 -8.49 5.06
CA ARG A 171 -15.81 -9.02 6.44
C ARG A 171 -16.30 -10.47 6.59
N MET A 172 -15.52 -11.42 6.10
CA MET A 172 -15.75 -12.86 6.31
C MET A 172 -15.29 -13.36 7.71
N GLY A 173 -15.50 -12.54 8.75
CA GLY A 173 -15.24 -12.89 10.14
C GLY A 173 -13.76 -13.01 10.52
N ARG A 174 -13.49 -13.21 11.83
CA ARG A 174 -12.11 -13.29 12.33
C ARG A 174 -11.44 -14.59 11.88
N GLY A 175 -10.47 -14.49 10.97
CA GLY A 175 -9.52 -15.56 10.64
C GLY A 175 -9.61 -16.12 9.20
N GLY A 176 -10.67 -15.80 8.45
CA GLY A 176 -10.77 -16.19 7.04
C GLY A 176 -9.94 -15.31 6.10
N ASP A 177 -9.84 -14.02 6.41
CA ASP A 177 -9.31 -13.00 5.49
C ASP A 177 -7.85 -13.29 5.05
N ALA A 178 -6.96 -13.69 5.96
CA ALA A 178 -5.53 -13.86 5.67
C ALA A 178 -5.20 -15.01 4.69
N ILE A 179 -5.90 -16.15 4.79
CA ILE A 179 -5.69 -17.31 3.89
C ILE A 179 -6.13 -16.96 2.46
N LEU A 180 -7.18 -16.14 2.35
CA LEU A 180 -7.71 -15.70 1.05
C LEU A 180 -6.81 -14.63 0.42
N GLU A 181 -6.25 -13.72 1.23
CA GLU A 181 -5.27 -12.72 0.79
C GLU A 181 -3.96 -13.36 0.27
N GLU A 182 -3.43 -14.38 0.95
CA GLU A 182 -2.24 -15.12 0.51
C GLU A 182 -2.49 -15.88 -0.81
N THR A 183 -3.68 -16.50 -0.94
CA THR A 183 -4.09 -17.22 -2.15
C THR A 183 -4.25 -16.27 -3.33
N ASP A 184 -4.89 -15.11 -3.12
CA ASP A 184 -5.07 -14.08 -4.15
C ASP A 184 -3.74 -13.47 -4.61
N TRP A 185 -2.78 -13.29 -3.70
CA TRP A 185 -1.43 -12.85 -4.05
C TRP A 185 -0.68 -13.88 -4.92
N LYS A 186 -0.72 -15.18 -4.57
CA LYS A 186 -0.09 -16.24 -5.37
C LYS A 186 -0.68 -16.32 -6.79
N ILE A 187 -2.01 -16.19 -6.89
CA ILE A 187 -2.75 -16.09 -8.16
C ILE A 187 -2.22 -14.94 -9.04
N ARG A 188 -2.11 -13.73 -8.48
CA ARG A 188 -1.62 -12.54 -9.21
C ARG A 188 -0.15 -12.68 -9.60
N ARG A 189 0.67 -13.34 -8.77
CA ARG A 189 2.07 -13.64 -9.09
C ARG A 189 2.17 -14.62 -10.27
N GLY A 190 1.43 -15.72 -10.28
CA GLY A 190 1.40 -16.66 -11.40
C GLY A 190 0.94 -15.99 -12.69
N ALA A 191 -0.07 -15.11 -12.62
CA ALA A 191 -0.53 -14.33 -13.75
C ALA A 191 0.53 -13.34 -14.28
N PHE A 192 1.26 -12.65 -13.40
CA PHE A 192 2.39 -11.78 -13.75
C PHE A 192 3.51 -12.54 -14.48
N GLU A 193 3.92 -13.70 -13.95
CA GLU A 193 4.96 -14.54 -14.53
C GLU A 193 4.53 -15.08 -15.90
N ALA A 194 3.29 -15.54 -16.05
CA ALA A 194 2.74 -15.99 -17.32
C ALA A 194 2.61 -14.85 -18.36
N ALA A 195 2.15 -13.66 -17.96
CA ALA A 195 2.07 -12.50 -18.85
C ALA A 195 3.45 -12.09 -19.38
N ARG A 196 4.48 -12.14 -18.52
CA ARG A 196 5.87 -11.90 -18.94
C ARG A 196 6.39 -12.96 -19.91
N ALA A 197 6.10 -14.24 -19.65
CA ALA A 197 6.50 -15.35 -20.53
C ALA A 197 5.82 -15.29 -21.90
N ALA A 198 4.54 -14.88 -21.95
CA ALA A 198 3.78 -14.69 -23.18
C ALA A 198 4.05 -13.35 -23.91
N HIS A 199 4.97 -12.52 -23.40
CA HIS A 199 5.26 -11.16 -23.90
C HIS A 199 4.04 -10.21 -23.93
N LEU A 200 3.07 -10.43 -23.04
CA LEU A 200 1.87 -9.62 -22.88
C LEU A 200 2.15 -8.46 -21.91
N THR A 201 2.87 -7.45 -22.42
CA THR A 201 3.43 -6.35 -21.63
C THR A 201 2.39 -5.55 -20.85
N LYS A 202 1.20 -5.32 -21.42
CA LYS A 202 0.17 -4.48 -20.81
C LYS A 202 -0.38 -5.14 -19.54
N GLU A 203 -0.69 -6.41 -19.66
CA GLU A 203 -1.19 -7.28 -18.62
C GLU A 203 -0.12 -7.51 -17.55
N ALA A 204 1.13 -7.77 -17.95
CA ALA A 204 2.27 -7.87 -17.05
C ALA A 204 2.50 -6.57 -16.24
N VAL A 205 2.31 -5.39 -16.84
CA VAL A 205 2.36 -4.10 -16.12
C VAL A 205 1.24 -4.01 -15.09
N VAL A 206 0.00 -4.38 -15.44
CA VAL A 206 -1.14 -4.32 -14.53
C VAL A 206 -1.01 -5.32 -13.38
N PHE A 207 -0.62 -6.56 -13.64
CA PHE A 207 -0.36 -7.54 -12.56
C PHE A 207 0.82 -7.11 -11.69
N GLY A 208 1.91 -6.58 -12.27
CA GLY A 208 3.03 -6.06 -11.50
C GLY A 208 2.59 -4.93 -10.55
N LEU A 209 1.82 -3.96 -11.05
CA LEU A 209 1.26 -2.91 -10.21
C LEU A 209 0.32 -3.47 -9.14
N SER A 210 -0.51 -4.47 -9.46
CA SER A 210 -1.39 -5.13 -8.48
C SER A 210 -0.61 -5.79 -7.32
N LEU A 211 0.59 -6.34 -7.61
CA LEU A 211 1.48 -6.93 -6.61
C LEU A 211 2.15 -5.85 -5.77
N LEU A 212 2.68 -4.77 -6.37
CA LEU A 212 3.27 -3.66 -5.60
C LEU A 212 2.27 -2.93 -4.71
N PHE A 213 1.01 -2.80 -5.16
CA PHE A 213 -0.05 -2.13 -4.41
C PHE A 213 -0.81 -3.05 -3.44
N GLN A 214 -0.54 -4.37 -3.47
CA GLN A 214 -0.97 -5.35 -2.46
C GLN A 214 0.16 -6.38 -2.18
N PRO A 215 1.29 -5.94 -1.60
CA PRO A 215 2.48 -6.76 -1.43
C PRO A 215 2.31 -7.81 -0.33
N SER A 216 2.99 -8.95 -0.47
CA SER A 216 2.97 -10.03 0.53
C SER A 216 4.01 -9.80 1.63
N ALA A 217 3.64 -10.08 2.88
CA ALA A 217 4.53 -10.01 4.03
C ALA A 217 5.74 -10.98 3.94
N GLU A 218 5.67 -12.01 3.09
CA GLU A 218 6.63 -13.11 3.07
C GLU A 218 7.61 -13.10 1.88
N ASN A 219 7.50 -12.14 0.95
CA ASN A 219 8.24 -12.23 -0.32
C ASN A 219 8.75 -10.91 -0.91
N SER A 220 9.58 -10.20 -0.15
CA SER A 220 10.22 -8.94 -0.58
C SER A 220 11.09 -9.06 -1.84
N GLN A 221 11.58 -10.26 -2.19
CA GLN A 221 12.29 -10.49 -3.44
C GLN A 221 11.38 -10.29 -4.66
N VAL A 222 10.13 -10.78 -4.60
CA VAL A 222 9.16 -10.62 -5.70
C VAL A 222 8.83 -9.15 -5.91
N ASP A 223 8.68 -8.36 -4.83
CA ASP A 223 8.43 -6.93 -4.95
C ASP A 223 9.58 -6.21 -5.68
N HIS A 224 10.84 -6.60 -5.43
CA HIS A 224 12.00 -6.06 -6.13
C HIS A 224 12.05 -6.49 -7.61
N GLU A 225 11.75 -7.75 -7.92
CA GLU A 225 11.68 -8.26 -9.29
C GLU A 225 10.56 -7.58 -10.10
N VAL A 226 9.39 -7.38 -9.49
CA VAL A 226 8.25 -6.68 -10.07
C VAL A 226 8.60 -5.21 -10.32
N LEU A 227 9.16 -4.52 -9.31
CA LEU A 227 9.57 -3.12 -9.43
C LEU A 227 10.59 -2.93 -10.56
N THR A 228 11.61 -3.79 -10.61
CA THR A 228 12.63 -3.80 -11.67
C THR A 228 12.01 -3.99 -13.05
N TYR A 229 11.05 -4.92 -13.20
CA TYR A 229 10.35 -5.13 -14.46
C TYR A 229 9.54 -3.91 -14.89
N LEU A 230 8.78 -3.31 -13.97
CA LEU A 230 7.95 -2.14 -14.26
C LEU A 230 8.79 -0.93 -14.67
N GLU A 231 9.93 -0.70 -14.02
CA GLU A 231 10.90 0.33 -14.41
C GLU A 231 11.49 0.08 -15.80
N GLN A 232 11.81 -1.18 -16.14
CA GLN A 232 12.28 -1.55 -17.48
C GLN A 232 11.20 -1.33 -18.57
N GLN A 233 9.92 -1.47 -18.24
CA GLN A 233 8.81 -1.11 -19.15
C GLN A 233 8.53 0.41 -19.19
N GLY A 234 9.25 1.21 -18.41
CA GLY A 234 9.06 2.66 -18.33
C GLY A 234 7.83 3.09 -17.51
N VAL A 235 7.34 2.26 -16.58
CA VAL A 235 6.22 2.61 -15.70
C VAL A 235 6.68 3.60 -14.64
N SER A 236 6.07 4.79 -14.60
CA SER A 236 6.30 5.73 -13.49
C SER A 236 5.44 5.36 -12.28
N ILE A 237 6.03 4.59 -11.37
CA ILE A 237 5.44 4.23 -10.07
C ILE A 237 5.03 5.49 -9.30
N GLU A 238 5.85 6.55 -9.38
CA GLU A 238 5.56 7.83 -8.73
C GLU A 238 4.27 8.46 -9.28
N ARG A 239 4.06 8.45 -10.61
CA ARG A 239 2.81 8.97 -11.21
C ARG A 239 1.59 8.13 -10.86
N VAL A 240 1.71 6.79 -10.81
CA VAL A 240 0.60 5.93 -10.33
C VAL A 240 0.23 6.26 -8.89
N ALA A 241 1.23 6.37 -8.00
CA ALA A 241 1.01 6.71 -6.59
C ALA A 241 0.43 8.12 -6.41
N LEU A 242 0.88 9.10 -7.19
CA LEU A 242 0.29 10.45 -7.21
C LEU A 242 -1.17 10.43 -7.70
N GLY A 243 -1.47 9.68 -8.75
CA GLY A 243 -2.83 9.51 -9.27
C GLY A 243 -3.80 8.89 -8.24
N ILE A 244 -3.31 7.94 -7.45
CA ILE A 244 -4.01 7.34 -6.30
C ILE A 244 -4.25 8.40 -5.20
N LEU A 245 -3.24 9.18 -4.81
CA LEU A 245 -3.38 10.19 -3.75
C LEU A 245 -4.23 11.40 -4.16
N GLN A 246 -4.32 11.68 -5.47
CA GLN A 246 -5.21 12.70 -6.04
C GLN A 246 -6.64 12.18 -6.29
N ALA A 247 -6.86 10.87 -6.22
CA ALA A 247 -8.15 10.25 -6.51
C ALA A 247 -9.23 10.79 -5.54
N PRO A 248 -10.37 11.31 -6.05
CA PRO A 248 -11.46 11.71 -5.17
C PRO A 248 -11.96 10.55 -4.33
N ALA A 249 -12.24 10.76 -3.03
CA ALA A 249 -12.65 9.68 -2.11
C ALA A 249 -13.93 8.92 -2.52
N ARG A 250 -14.74 9.48 -3.43
CA ARG A 250 -15.94 8.85 -4.03
C ARG A 250 -15.65 8.01 -5.28
N LEU A 251 -14.43 8.03 -5.80
CA LEU A 251 -13.98 7.18 -6.91
C LEU A 251 -13.70 5.79 -6.33
N THR A 252 -14.47 4.77 -6.73
CA THR A 252 -14.34 3.42 -6.17
C THR A 252 -12.99 2.80 -6.56
N GLY A 253 -12.38 2.02 -5.66
CA GLY A 253 -11.11 1.33 -5.91
C GLY A 253 -9.89 2.15 -5.53
N LEU A 254 -9.49 3.16 -6.32
CA LEU A 254 -8.20 3.86 -6.16
C LEU A 254 -7.89 4.35 -4.73
N PRO A 255 -8.79 5.07 -4.01
CA PRO A 255 -8.48 5.62 -2.69
C PRO A 255 -8.14 4.56 -1.63
N ALA A 256 -8.51 3.29 -1.84
CA ALA A 256 -8.14 2.19 -0.96
C ALA A 256 -6.62 1.90 -0.99
N TYR A 257 -5.91 2.29 -2.06
CA TYR A 257 -4.46 2.19 -2.20
C TYR A 257 -3.68 3.38 -1.61
N SER A 258 -4.35 4.41 -1.08
CA SER A 258 -3.69 5.67 -0.65
C SER A 258 -2.55 5.47 0.34
N TYR A 259 -2.60 4.44 1.19
CA TYR A 259 -1.52 4.16 2.14
C TYR A 259 -0.31 3.47 1.49
N VAL A 260 -0.51 2.46 0.64
CA VAL A 260 0.60 1.89 -0.17
C VAL A 260 1.20 2.92 -1.12
N ALA A 261 0.39 3.80 -1.71
CA ALA A 261 0.88 4.91 -2.53
C ALA A 261 1.79 5.86 -1.72
N ALA A 262 1.38 6.22 -0.49
CA ALA A 262 2.22 7.02 0.41
C ALA A 262 3.50 6.30 0.82
N ASP A 263 3.46 4.97 1.01
CA ASP A 263 4.63 4.14 1.32
C ASP A 263 5.61 4.11 0.13
N LEU A 264 5.11 3.80 -1.07
CA LEU A 264 5.90 3.73 -2.32
C LEU A 264 6.60 5.07 -2.62
N LEU A 265 5.93 6.20 -2.42
CA LEU A 265 6.58 7.51 -2.53
C LEU A 265 7.64 7.71 -1.46
N ALA A 266 7.37 7.37 -0.19
CA ALA A 266 8.32 7.55 0.91
C ALA A 266 9.60 6.70 0.76
N MET A 267 9.52 5.51 0.14
CA MET A 267 10.69 4.68 -0.22
C MET A 267 11.43 5.15 -1.47
N ARG A 268 10.80 5.99 -2.30
CA ARG A 268 11.36 6.48 -3.55
C ARG A 268 11.46 8.00 -3.54
N PRO A 269 12.14 8.60 -2.54
CA PRO A 269 12.26 10.04 -2.42
C PRO A 269 13.04 10.60 -3.61
N ARG A 270 12.39 11.44 -4.41
CA ARG A 270 13.02 12.23 -5.48
C ARG A 270 12.77 13.72 -5.26
N PRO A 271 13.70 14.64 -5.63
CA PRO A 271 13.54 16.08 -5.39
C PRO A 271 12.22 16.66 -5.91
N GLU A 272 11.69 16.12 -7.00
CA GLU A 272 10.42 16.48 -7.63
C GLU A 272 9.21 16.21 -6.73
N LEU A 273 9.33 15.29 -5.78
CA LEU A 273 8.28 14.95 -4.80
C LEU A 273 8.27 15.87 -3.57
N LEU A 274 9.22 16.81 -3.44
CA LEU A 274 9.23 17.77 -2.33
C LEU A 274 7.88 18.49 -2.14
N PRO A 275 7.22 19.06 -3.18
CA PRO A 275 5.93 19.73 -3.01
C PRO A 275 4.82 18.76 -2.58
N VAL A 276 4.90 17.50 -3.02
CA VAL A 276 3.95 16.43 -2.69
C VAL A 276 4.04 16.09 -1.22
N PHE A 277 5.24 15.81 -0.71
CA PHE A 277 5.41 15.53 0.73
C PHE A 277 5.08 16.75 1.59
N MET A 278 5.40 17.96 1.15
CA MET A 278 4.97 19.18 1.85
C MET A 278 3.45 19.28 1.94
N ALA A 279 2.70 18.96 0.87
CA ALA A 279 1.23 18.90 0.92
C ALA A 279 0.71 17.76 1.81
N MET A 280 1.26 16.54 1.69
CA MET A 280 0.88 15.39 2.53
C MET A 280 1.15 15.65 4.02
N SER A 281 2.19 16.40 4.37
CA SER A 281 2.51 16.79 5.76
C SER A 281 1.46 17.67 6.42
N GLN A 282 0.57 18.29 5.62
CA GLN A 282 -0.55 19.11 6.07
C GLN A 282 -1.89 18.34 6.10
N SER A 283 -1.88 17.05 5.74
CA SER A 283 -3.10 16.22 5.69
C SER A 283 -3.77 16.08 7.07
N GLY A 284 -5.10 16.01 7.08
CA GLY A 284 -5.85 15.59 8.26
C GLY A 284 -5.52 14.15 8.68
N ASP A 285 -5.05 13.32 7.74
CA ASP A 285 -4.65 11.94 7.99
C ASP A 285 -3.24 11.85 8.62
N VAL A 286 -3.19 11.22 9.79
CA VAL A 286 -1.95 10.98 10.56
C VAL A 286 -0.96 10.09 9.80
N TYR A 287 -1.44 9.08 9.08
CA TYR A 287 -0.59 8.15 8.33
C TYR A 287 0.11 8.87 7.19
N LEU A 288 -0.65 9.64 6.39
CA LEU A 288 -0.09 10.42 5.29
C LEU A 288 0.93 11.45 5.80
N ARG A 289 0.65 12.12 6.93
CA ARG A 289 1.62 13.03 7.57
C ARG A 289 2.89 12.31 8.03
N ALA A 290 2.77 11.11 8.60
CA ALA A 290 3.91 10.31 9.06
C ALA A 290 4.80 9.85 7.89
N ARG A 291 4.21 9.35 6.80
CA ARG A 291 4.96 8.94 5.59
C ARG A 291 5.60 10.15 4.88
N ALA A 292 4.88 11.28 4.83
CA ALA A 292 5.42 12.53 4.29
C ALA A 292 6.67 13.00 5.03
N LEU A 293 6.67 12.94 6.36
CA LEU A 293 7.80 13.37 7.18
C LEU A 293 9.06 12.51 6.92
N ILE A 294 8.89 11.21 6.68
CA ILE A 294 10.00 10.33 6.28
C ILE A 294 10.50 10.68 4.89
N GLY A 295 9.61 10.86 3.91
CA GLY A 295 9.99 11.27 2.55
C GLY A 295 10.76 12.59 2.54
N LEU A 296 10.30 13.59 3.32
CA LEU A 296 11.01 14.86 3.51
C LEU A 296 12.39 14.66 4.15
N ALA A 297 12.49 13.85 5.21
CA ALA A 297 13.77 13.59 5.88
C ALA A 297 14.75 12.80 4.99
N ALA A 298 14.26 11.90 4.16
CA ALA A 298 15.06 11.17 3.20
C ALA A 298 15.60 12.09 2.09
N LEU A 299 14.80 13.06 1.61
CA LEU A 299 15.29 14.12 0.71
C LEU A 299 16.30 15.03 1.40
N ALA A 300 16.05 15.41 2.66
CA ALA A 300 16.93 16.29 3.43
C ALA A 300 18.17 15.59 4.02
N TYR A 301 18.35 14.29 3.74
CA TYR A 301 19.47 13.49 4.26
C TYR A 301 20.82 14.10 3.89
N GLN A 302 21.66 14.26 4.92
CA GLN A 302 23.08 14.54 4.76
C GLN A 302 23.89 13.39 5.38
N PRO A 303 24.73 12.69 4.59
CA PRO A 303 25.67 11.73 5.14
C PRO A 303 26.64 12.45 6.06
N ASN A 304 26.89 11.86 7.22
CA ASN A 304 27.93 12.35 8.10
C ASN A 304 29.29 12.03 7.46
N SER A 305 30.11 13.06 7.21
CA SER A 305 31.44 12.92 6.59
C SER A 305 32.39 11.96 7.33
N ASN A 306 32.10 11.67 8.60
CA ASN A 306 32.91 10.81 9.45
C ASN A 306 32.45 9.34 9.43
N MET A 307 31.39 9.00 8.67
CA MET A 307 30.93 7.63 8.45
C MET A 307 31.21 7.20 7.01
N GLN A 308 31.91 6.08 6.85
CA GLN A 308 32.21 5.48 5.55
C GLN A 308 31.04 4.67 4.98
N GLU A 309 30.06 4.30 5.81
CA GLU A 309 28.89 3.50 5.44
C GLU A 309 27.59 4.20 5.88
N ASN A 310 26.48 3.84 5.25
CA ASN A 310 25.15 4.28 5.67
C ASN A 310 24.85 3.74 7.09
N PRO A 311 24.69 4.56 8.15
CA PRO A 311 24.46 4.07 9.52
C PRO A 311 23.16 3.27 9.67
N PHE A 312 22.24 3.39 8.72
CA PHE A 312 21.01 2.63 8.67
C PHE A 312 21.18 1.26 8.02
N GLY A 313 22.22 1.04 7.21
CA GLY A 313 22.48 -0.22 6.50
C GLY A 313 21.25 -0.71 5.73
N GLU A 314 20.96 -2.01 5.83
CA GLU A 314 19.76 -2.67 5.29
C GLU A 314 18.46 -2.34 6.07
N ALA A 315 18.53 -1.62 7.20
CA ALA A 315 17.37 -1.39 8.07
C ALA A 315 16.45 -0.24 7.61
N LEU A 316 16.78 0.44 6.51
CA LEU A 316 15.83 1.23 5.72
C LEU A 316 15.65 0.56 4.36
N PRO A 317 14.43 0.46 3.82
CA PRO A 317 14.17 -0.17 2.51
C PRO A 317 14.62 0.69 1.31
N PHE A 318 15.27 1.83 1.58
CA PHE A 318 15.74 2.77 0.57
C PHE A 318 17.11 3.31 0.96
N THR A 319 17.95 3.57 -0.04
CA THR A 319 19.20 4.32 0.12
C THR A 319 18.90 5.82 0.04
N PRO A 320 19.09 6.61 1.12
CA PRO A 320 18.87 8.05 1.05
C PRO A 320 19.84 8.69 0.05
N THR A 321 19.32 9.46 -0.90
CA THR A 321 20.14 10.17 -1.89
C THR A 321 20.40 11.60 -1.44
N VAL A 322 21.62 12.11 -1.66
CA VAL A 322 21.94 13.51 -1.36
C VAL A 322 21.22 14.40 -2.37
N THR A 323 20.27 15.20 -1.91
CA THR A 323 19.52 16.13 -2.76
C THR A 323 20.00 17.58 -2.61
N GLY A 324 19.72 18.39 -3.64
CA GLY A 324 20.09 19.81 -3.69
C GLY A 324 19.23 20.75 -2.83
N LEU A 325 18.61 20.28 -1.74
CA LEU A 325 17.80 21.14 -0.86
C LEU A 325 18.64 22.24 -0.20
N SER A 326 18.01 23.41 -0.01
CA SER A 326 18.62 24.55 0.68
C SER A 326 18.76 24.30 2.18
N ALA A 327 19.60 25.10 2.85
CA ALA A 327 19.73 25.05 4.31
C ALA A 327 18.38 25.34 5.00
N ASP A 328 17.64 26.35 4.53
CA ASP A 328 16.34 26.74 5.08
C ASP A 328 15.29 25.62 4.93
N GLN A 329 15.28 24.92 3.79
CA GLN A 329 14.40 23.76 3.57
C GLN A 329 14.71 22.62 4.53
N ARG A 330 16.00 22.33 4.76
CA ARG A 330 16.40 21.30 5.75
C ARG A 330 16.00 21.71 7.18
N ALA A 331 16.26 22.95 7.58
CA ALA A 331 15.86 23.46 8.89
C ALA A 331 14.34 23.42 9.10
N GLN A 332 13.54 23.70 8.06
CA GLN A 332 12.08 23.55 8.12
C GLN A 332 11.64 22.10 8.35
N ILE A 333 12.27 21.14 7.66
CA ILE A 333 11.97 19.70 7.81
C ILE A 333 12.39 19.20 9.19
N GLU A 334 13.52 19.67 9.72
CA GLU A 334 14.00 19.37 11.07
C GLU A 334 13.05 19.90 12.16
N ASP A 335 12.59 21.15 12.04
CA ASP A 335 11.56 21.75 12.90
C ASP A 335 10.21 20.98 12.83
N MET A 336 9.84 20.47 11.65
CA MET A 336 8.69 19.55 11.52
C MET A 336 8.92 18.23 12.27
N ALA A 337 10.12 17.65 12.21
CA ALA A 337 10.46 16.43 12.92
C ALA A 337 10.51 16.62 14.46
N LEU A 338 11.07 17.75 14.92
CA LEU A 338 11.07 18.17 16.33
C LEU A 338 9.66 18.37 16.89
N ARG A 339 8.71 18.91 16.10
CA ARG A 339 7.30 18.92 16.50
C ARG A 339 6.70 17.52 16.56
N ALA A 340 7.01 16.67 15.58
CA ALA A 340 6.40 15.34 15.46
C ALA A 340 6.77 14.39 16.61
N ILE A 341 7.99 14.47 17.17
CA ILE A 341 8.38 13.69 18.36
C ILE A 341 7.58 14.04 19.63
N HIS A 342 6.84 15.16 19.62
CA HIS A 342 5.96 15.58 20.72
C HIS A 342 4.46 15.40 20.41
N ASP A 343 4.11 14.82 19.25
CA ASP A 343 2.71 14.58 18.87
C ASP A 343 2.03 13.52 19.77
N GLY A 344 0.73 13.68 20.03
CA GLY A 344 -0.05 12.71 20.80
C GLY A 344 -0.14 11.34 20.13
N ASN A 345 -0.03 11.27 18.80
CA ASN A 345 -0.06 10.04 18.04
C ASN A 345 1.34 9.42 17.87
N TYR A 346 1.44 8.13 18.20
CA TYR A 346 2.70 7.38 18.16
C TYR A 346 3.31 7.27 16.75
N ARG A 347 2.50 7.27 15.68
CA ARG A 347 3.00 7.20 14.28
C ARG A 347 3.82 8.44 13.93
N LEU A 348 3.38 9.61 14.37
CA LEU A 348 4.11 10.86 14.17
C LEU A 348 5.34 10.95 15.05
N ARG A 349 5.29 10.43 16.29
CA ARG A 349 6.51 10.33 17.12
C ARG A 349 7.55 9.41 16.51
N ALA A 350 7.17 8.23 16.05
CA ALA A 350 8.07 7.29 15.37
C ALA A 350 8.66 7.91 14.09
N ALA A 351 7.83 8.52 13.23
CA ALA A 351 8.30 9.22 12.02
C ALA A 351 9.23 10.40 12.35
N GLY A 352 8.93 11.19 13.39
CA GLY A 352 9.79 12.28 13.86
C GLY A 352 11.14 11.80 14.37
N VAL A 353 11.17 10.69 15.11
CA VAL A 353 12.43 10.08 15.57
C VAL A 353 13.27 9.59 14.38
N LEU A 354 12.67 8.87 13.42
CA LEU A 354 13.39 8.44 12.22
C LEU A 354 13.89 9.64 11.39
N ALA A 355 13.07 10.68 11.26
CA ALA A 355 13.44 11.90 10.55
C ALA A 355 14.64 12.60 11.21
N LEU A 356 14.62 12.80 12.53
CA LEU A 356 15.78 13.34 13.27
C LEU A 356 16.99 12.40 13.23
N GLY A 357 16.77 11.09 13.16
CA GLY A 357 17.81 10.12 12.86
C GLY A 357 18.44 10.34 11.48
N LEU A 358 17.66 10.65 10.45
CA LEU A 358 18.18 10.88 9.10
C LEU A 358 18.92 12.22 8.96
N ILE A 359 18.35 13.32 9.48
CA ILE A 359 18.81 14.68 9.16
C ILE A 359 19.40 15.46 10.34
N GLY A 360 19.08 15.08 11.58
CA GLY A 360 19.43 15.85 12.76
C GLY A 360 20.92 15.79 13.10
N GLY A 361 21.42 16.86 13.71
CA GLY A 361 22.71 16.88 14.41
C GLY A 361 22.65 16.22 15.79
N GLU A 362 23.81 16.13 16.44
CA GLU A 362 24.01 15.53 17.77
C GLU A 362 23.13 16.19 18.85
N GLU A 363 22.84 17.48 18.71
CA GLU A 363 21.95 18.26 19.57
C GLU A 363 20.54 17.64 19.71
N ASN A 364 20.05 16.95 18.68
CA ASN A 364 18.74 16.29 18.70
C ASN A 364 18.73 14.95 19.44
N ARG A 365 19.91 14.34 19.67
CA ARG A 365 20.05 13.04 20.33
C ARG A 365 19.39 13.03 21.71
N ALA A 366 19.53 14.10 22.47
CA ALA A 366 18.91 14.24 23.80
C ALA A 366 17.37 14.27 23.76
N SER A 367 16.78 14.65 22.63
CA SER A 367 15.32 14.60 22.41
C SER A 367 14.86 13.21 21.98
N ILE A 368 15.65 12.50 21.16
CA ILE A 368 15.41 11.11 20.76
C ILE A 368 15.47 10.16 21.96
N VAL A 369 16.51 10.27 22.81
CA VAL A 369 16.72 9.41 24.00
C VAL A 369 15.53 9.47 24.98
N LYS A 370 14.81 10.60 25.05
CA LYS A 370 13.60 10.71 25.91
C LYS A 370 12.49 9.73 25.50
N LEU A 371 12.49 9.25 24.25
CA LEU A 371 11.49 8.34 23.69
C LEU A 371 11.87 6.85 23.79
N GLU A 372 13.04 6.49 24.33
CA GLU A 372 13.40 5.10 24.67
C GLU A 372 12.36 4.41 25.57
N ARG A 373 11.57 5.19 26.30
CA ARG A 373 10.52 4.70 27.22
C ARG A 373 9.11 5.00 26.74
N ASP A 374 8.90 5.28 25.44
CA ASP A 374 7.56 5.53 24.91
C ASP A 374 6.61 4.35 25.24
N PRO A 375 5.37 4.62 25.70
CA PRO A 375 4.47 3.56 26.10
C PRO A 375 3.78 2.83 24.93
N ALA A 376 3.76 3.40 23.72
CA ALA A 376 2.98 2.85 22.61
C ALA A 376 3.48 1.45 22.21
N CYS A 377 2.55 0.48 22.19
CA CYS A 377 2.85 -0.92 21.96
C CYS A 377 1.80 -1.59 21.07
N TYR A 378 2.25 -2.42 20.14
CA TYR A 378 1.41 -3.37 19.40
C TYR A 378 1.39 -4.73 20.11
N VAL A 379 0.21 -5.33 20.20
CA VAL A 379 -0.01 -6.68 20.71
C VAL A 379 -0.34 -7.59 19.53
N ILE A 380 0.61 -8.43 19.14
CA ILE A 380 0.45 -9.40 18.06
C ILE A 380 0.06 -10.76 18.70
N PRO A 381 -1.14 -11.30 18.39
CA PRO A 381 -1.58 -12.56 18.95
C PRO A 381 -0.84 -13.74 18.30
N THR A 382 -0.22 -14.59 19.12
CA THR A 382 0.57 -15.75 18.65
C THR A 382 -0.27 -17.01 18.36
N GLY A 383 -1.57 -16.97 18.65
CA GLY A 383 -2.44 -18.16 18.69
C GLY A 383 -2.28 -19.04 19.94
N VAL A 384 -1.19 -18.90 20.69
CA VAL A 384 -0.94 -19.66 21.93
C VAL A 384 -1.45 -18.88 23.15
N ARG A 385 -2.27 -19.52 23.98
CA ARG A 385 -2.88 -18.88 25.16
C ARG A 385 -1.82 -18.48 26.19
N GLY A 386 -1.75 -17.19 26.52
CA GLY A 386 -0.79 -16.66 27.51
C GLY A 386 0.59 -16.34 26.93
N LEU A 387 0.73 -16.37 25.60
CA LEU A 387 1.92 -15.98 24.86
C LEU A 387 1.54 -14.85 23.89
N GLU A 388 2.16 -13.67 24.03
CA GLU A 388 1.89 -12.51 23.19
C GLU A 388 3.19 -11.95 22.64
N GLN A 389 3.22 -11.56 21.37
CA GLN A 389 4.33 -10.81 20.81
C GLN A 389 4.04 -9.31 21.00
N LEU A 390 4.95 -8.61 21.66
CA LEU A 390 4.87 -7.17 21.90
C LEU A 390 5.90 -6.45 21.04
N ARG A 391 5.48 -5.33 20.44
CA ARG A 391 6.36 -4.45 19.66
C ARG A 391 6.21 -2.99 20.03
N PHE A 392 7.28 -2.21 19.92
CA PHE A 392 7.35 -0.84 20.41
C PHE A 392 7.75 0.14 19.30
N PRO A 393 6.84 0.54 18.40
CA PRO A 393 7.17 1.27 17.17
C PRO A 393 8.00 2.55 17.39
N VAL A 394 7.72 3.32 18.44
CA VAL A 394 8.50 4.53 18.74
C VAL A 394 9.91 4.18 19.26
N ARG A 395 10.06 3.10 20.03
CA ARG A 395 11.35 2.65 20.56
C ARG A 395 12.22 1.99 19.50
N GLU A 396 11.61 1.23 18.60
CA GLU A 396 12.29 0.69 17.42
C GLU A 396 12.80 1.82 16.52
N ALA A 397 12.02 2.90 16.34
CA ALA A 397 12.49 4.10 15.67
C ALA A 397 13.67 4.76 16.40
N VAL A 398 13.66 4.81 17.74
CA VAL A 398 14.80 5.29 18.55
C VAL A 398 16.03 4.41 18.34
N ALA A 399 15.88 3.08 18.39
CA ALA A 399 16.97 2.14 18.15
C ALA A 399 17.62 2.33 16.77
N LEU A 400 16.80 2.57 15.74
CA LEU A 400 17.29 2.82 14.39
C LEU A 400 17.96 4.19 14.26
N ALA A 401 17.33 5.27 14.76
CA ALA A 401 17.89 6.62 14.72
C ALA A 401 19.22 6.74 15.48
N LEU A 402 19.36 6.06 16.62
CA LEU A 402 20.56 6.07 17.45
C LEU A 402 21.80 5.45 16.78
N LYS A 403 21.63 4.61 15.75
CA LYS A 403 22.76 4.07 14.96
C LYS A 403 23.59 5.18 14.29
N ARG A 404 22.99 6.33 13.94
CA ARG A 404 23.72 7.51 13.42
C ARG A 404 24.80 8.03 14.38
N TRP A 405 24.70 7.72 15.67
CA TRP A 405 25.69 8.13 16.67
C TRP A 405 26.46 6.92 17.26
N GLY A 406 26.44 5.77 16.56
CA GLY A 406 27.10 4.54 17.00
C GLY A 406 26.48 3.91 18.26
N VAL A 407 25.26 4.31 18.64
CA VAL A 407 24.58 3.85 19.84
C VAL A 407 23.62 2.71 19.49
N THR A 408 23.69 1.62 20.24
CA THR A 408 22.74 0.49 20.17
C THR A 408 21.79 0.51 21.36
N PHE A 409 20.54 0.09 21.13
CA PHE A 409 19.45 0.11 22.10
C PHE A 409 18.48 -1.05 21.82
N ASP A 410 18.09 -1.81 22.85
CA ASP A 410 17.01 -2.82 22.75
C ASP A 410 15.66 -2.09 22.88
N PRO A 411 14.80 -2.04 21.83
CA PRO A 411 13.46 -1.47 21.94
C PRO A 411 12.56 -2.20 22.95
N GLY A 412 12.92 -3.43 23.31
CA GLY A 412 12.14 -4.31 24.17
C GLY A 412 11.10 -5.11 23.41
N ASP A 413 11.31 -5.39 22.12
CA ASP A 413 10.41 -6.26 21.36
C ASP A 413 10.67 -7.72 21.70
N GLY A 414 9.63 -8.55 21.55
CA GLY A 414 9.79 -9.99 21.74
C GLY A 414 8.48 -10.72 21.95
N THR A 415 8.62 -12.04 22.12
CA THR A 415 7.50 -12.91 22.48
C THR A 415 7.52 -13.11 23.99
N TYR A 416 6.46 -12.73 24.68
CA TYR A 416 6.39 -12.67 26.14
C TYR A 416 5.35 -13.66 26.68
N SER A 417 5.66 -14.30 27.80
CA SER A 417 4.71 -15.14 28.56
C SER A 417 4.73 -14.81 30.06
N GLY A 418 3.82 -15.44 30.81
CA GLY A 418 3.92 -15.53 32.27
C GLY A 418 4.11 -14.18 32.98
N ARG A 419 5.21 -14.06 33.73
CA ARG A 419 5.54 -12.84 34.49
C ARG A 419 6.15 -11.77 33.60
N ALA A 420 7.01 -12.16 32.64
CA ALA A 420 7.62 -11.22 31.71
C ALA A 420 6.57 -10.43 30.91
N LEU A 421 5.45 -11.07 30.53
CA LEU A 421 4.34 -10.39 29.85
C LEU A 421 3.65 -9.33 30.73
N VAL A 422 3.41 -9.64 32.01
CA VAL A 422 2.82 -8.69 32.96
C VAL A 422 3.76 -7.50 33.21
N GLU A 423 5.06 -7.75 33.31
CA GLU A 423 6.07 -6.71 33.48
C GLU A 423 6.20 -5.84 32.23
N ALA A 424 6.28 -6.45 31.05
CA ALA A 424 6.33 -5.74 29.77
C ALA A 424 5.09 -4.86 29.55
N ARG A 425 3.88 -5.32 29.91
CA ARG A 425 2.63 -4.53 29.83
C ARG A 425 2.49 -3.45 30.91
N ARG A 426 3.26 -3.47 32.00
CA ARG A 426 3.04 -2.62 33.19
C ARG A 426 3.15 -1.11 32.95
N ARG A 427 3.78 -0.69 31.85
CA ARG A 427 3.98 0.73 31.49
C ARG A 427 3.69 1.01 30.02
N THR A 428 2.79 0.25 29.41
CA THR A 428 2.50 0.36 27.97
C THR A 428 1.08 0.78 27.71
N ARG A 429 0.87 1.35 26.53
CA ARG A 429 -0.42 1.70 25.96
C ARG A 429 -0.58 0.88 24.69
N ASP A 430 -1.52 -0.04 24.73
CA ASP A 430 -1.93 -0.81 23.55
C ASP A 430 -2.50 0.15 22.49
N VAL A 431 -1.92 0.12 21.29
CA VAL A 431 -2.36 0.88 20.11
C VAL A 431 -2.76 -0.05 18.95
N THR A 432 -2.97 -1.35 19.21
CA THR A 432 -3.38 -2.39 18.24
C THR A 432 -4.74 -2.11 17.58
N HIS A 433 -5.54 -1.21 18.17
CA HIS A 433 -6.82 -0.77 17.64
C HIS A 433 -6.80 0.64 16.99
N ASP A 434 -5.69 1.37 17.06
CA ASP A 434 -5.47 2.64 16.31
C ASP A 434 -5.29 2.40 14.78
N PHE A 435 -5.61 1.18 14.33
CA PHE A 435 -5.70 0.70 12.95
C PHE A 435 -7.14 0.71 12.40
N GLY A 436 -8.15 1.03 13.23
CA GLY A 436 -9.56 0.94 12.89
C GLY A 436 -10.00 1.89 11.77
N GLY A 437 -9.85 1.47 10.52
CA GLY A 437 -10.12 2.26 9.31
C GLY A 437 -9.09 2.03 8.19
N ILE A 438 -7.96 1.40 8.53
CA ILE A 438 -6.88 1.05 7.60
C ILE A 438 -7.08 -0.41 7.17
N ASN A 439 -7.24 -0.67 5.87
CA ASN A 439 -7.32 -2.05 5.38
C ASN A 439 -5.93 -2.71 5.46
N ARG A 440 -5.81 -3.84 6.17
CA ARG A 440 -4.51 -4.42 6.52
C ARG A 440 -3.80 -5.07 5.34
N SER A 441 -4.54 -5.57 4.34
CA SER A 441 -4.01 -6.00 3.04
C SER A 441 -3.56 -4.85 2.12
N MET A 442 -3.77 -3.60 2.53
CA MET A 442 -3.47 -2.39 1.76
C MET A 442 -2.66 -1.37 2.58
N VAL A 443 -2.02 -1.82 3.65
CA VAL A 443 -0.79 -1.21 4.17
C VAL A 443 0.32 -2.07 3.63
N SER A 444 1.36 -1.45 3.08
CA SER A 444 2.37 -2.24 2.40
C SER A 444 3.16 -3.07 3.41
N ALA A 445 3.34 -4.35 3.08
CA ALA A 445 4.44 -5.16 3.58
C ALA A 445 5.82 -4.58 3.24
N LEU A 446 5.87 -3.62 2.30
CA LEU A 446 7.03 -2.82 1.93
C LEU A 446 7.45 -1.85 3.05
N LEU A 447 7.96 -2.41 4.15
CA LEU A 447 9.12 -1.98 4.97
C LEU A 447 9.37 -0.50 5.32
N VAL A 448 8.52 0.48 5.01
CA VAL A 448 8.71 1.91 5.42
C VAL A 448 8.79 2.03 6.94
N PHE A 449 8.17 1.08 7.65
CA PHE A 449 8.48 0.79 9.02
C PHE A 449 8.63 -0.72 9.19
N PRO A 450 9.67 -1.21 9.90
CA PRO A 450 9.73 -2.60 10.36
C PRO A 450 8.51 -3.01 11.21
N PHE A 451 7.73 -2.05 11.72
CA PHE A 451 6.81 -2.18 12.85
C PHE A 451 5.42 -2.68 12.47
N ASP A 452 5.02 -2.44 11.22
CA ASP A 452 3.68 -2.75 10.72
C ASP A 452 3.63 -4.17 10.07
N THR A 453 4.77 -4.81 9.79
CA THR A 453 4.90 -6.22 9.35
C THR A 453 5.21 -7.18 10.51
N PRO A 454 4.63 -8.40 10.53
CA PRO A 454 5.03 -9.43 11.50
C PRO A 454 6.39 -10.05 11.10
N LEU A 455 7.45 -9.68 11.83
CA LEU A 455 8.75 -10.33 11.70
C LEU A 455 8.73 -11.76 12.26
N PRO A 456 9.58 -12.68 11.75
CA PRO A 456 9.67 -14.05 12.25
C PRO A 456 9.97 -14.09 13.76
N LEU A 457 9.46 -15.13 14.42
CA LEU A 457 9.38 -15.29 15.87
C LEU A 457 10.66 -14.86 16.61
N SER A 458 10.59 -13.69 17.25
CA SER A 458 11.62 -13.20 18.17
C SER A 458 11.73 -14.11 19.39
N PRO A 459 12.92 -14.20 20.03
CA PRO A 459 13.17 -15.12 21.15
C PRO A 459 12.12 -14.98 22.26
N VAL A 460 11.68 -16.14 22.78
CA VAL A 460 10.66 -16.21 23.83
C VAL A 460 11.28 -15.80 25.17
N ARG A 461 10.70 -14.76 25.78
CA ARG A 461 11.02 -14.24 27.12
C ARG A 461 9.97 -14.79 28.12
N PHE A 462 10.43 -15.41 29.22
CA PHE A 462 9.61 -16.12 30.23
C PHE A 462 9.41 -15.30 31.51
#